data_AF-A0A948FZ01-F1
#
_entry.id   AF-A0A948FZ01-F1
#
_cell.length_a   1.000
_cell.length_b   1.000
_cell.length_c   1.000
_cell.angle_alpha   90.00
_cell.angle_beta   90.00
_cell.angle_gamma   90.00
#
_symmetry.space_group_name_H-M   'P 1'
#
loop_
_entity.id
_entity.type
_entity.pdbx_description
1 polymer ?
#
loop_
_entity_poly.entity_id
_entity_poly.type
_entity_poly.pdbx_seq_one_letter_code
_entity_poly.pdbx_strand_id
1 'polypeptide(L)'
;MIGKALEAVALQHIIERLDKFKPRQRWWRRWVKRSAVALIMRELNDHIEILMIKRADREGDPWSGHMAFPGGRMDRGDVTGLRTAMRETEEEIGIYLDKAGHCIGRLSDIVSRPHSGRQPMVITPYVFKLHTAVSIEANHEVAEAVWIPLSFLMDPKQRETMELRRGKLAMTLPCYNY
;
A
#
# COMPACT_ATOMS: atom_id res chain seq x y z
N MET A 1 -10.03 21.35 24.53
CA MET A 1 -10.52 21.03 23.17
C MET A 1 -10.27 19.55 22.93
N ILE A 2 -11.23 18.72 23.33
CA ILE A 2 -11.12 17.26 23.42
C ILE A 2 -12.20 16.67 22.51
N GLY A 3 -11.82 15.72 21.67
CA GLY A 3 -12.74 14.73 21.10
C GLY A 3 -13.60 15.20 19.93
N LYS A 4 -13.00 15.36 18.74
CA LYS A 4 -13.69 14.78 17.58
C LYS A 4 -13.44 13.28 17.67
N ALA A 5 -14.43 12.54 18.16
CA ALA A 5 -14.51 11.11 17.90
C ALA A 5 -14.28 10.93 16.39
N LEU A 6 -13.51 9.92 15.99
CA LEU A 6 -13.37 9.55 14.60
C LEU A 6 -14.77 9.20 14.08
N GLU A 7 -15.45 10.15 13.45
CA GLU A 7 -16.63 9.85 12.65
C GLU A 7 -16.21 8.80 11.63
N ALA A 8 -16.98 7.73 11.53
CA ALA A 8 -16.77 6.70 10.52
C ALA A 8 -16.67 7.39 9.15
N VAL A 9 -15.53 7.23 8.48
CA VAL A 9 -15.37 7.79 7.14
C VAL A 9 -16.22 6.96 6.19
N ALA A 10 -17.27 7.55 5.63
CA ALA A 10 -18.06 6.90 4.61
C ALA A 10 -17.20 6.69 3.35
N LEU A 11 -17.33 5.50 2.72
CA LEU A 11 -16.59 5.15 1.51
C LEU A 11 -16.85 6.15 0.37
N GLN A 12 -18.08 6.65 0.29
CA GLN A 12 -18.48 7.67 -0.67
C GLN A 12 -17.64 8.96 -0.52
N HIS A 13 -17.32 9.37 0.71
CA HIS A 13 -16.47 10.53 0.95
C HIS A 13 -15.05 10.32 0.40
N ILE A 14 -14.49 9.11 0.55
CA ILE A 14 -13.17 8.77 0.01
C ILE A 14 -13.18 8.85 -1.52
N ILE A 15 -14.21 8.29 -2.16
CA ILE A 15 -14.36 8.30 -3.62
C ILE A 15 -14.41 9.74 -4.13
N GLU A 16 -15.24 10.60 -3.54
CA GLU A 16 -15.35 12.01 -3.95
C GLU A 16 -14.06 12.81 -3.76
N ARG A 17 -13.30 12.51 -2.70
CA ARG A 17 -12.01 13.14 -2.44
C ARG A 17 -10.95 12.65 -3.42
N LEU A 18 -10.96 11.37 -3.78
CA LEU A 18 -10.05 10.80 -4.77
C LEU A 18 -10.34 11.30 -6.19
N ASP A 19 -11.61 11.46 -6.57
CA ASP A 19 -12.00 11.98 -7.88
C ASP A 19 -11.48 13.42 -8.11
N LYS A 20 -11.53 14.24 -7.05
CA LYS A 20 -11.00 15.61 -7.06
C LYS A 20 -9.48 15.67 -6.86
N PHE A 21 -8.83 14.56 -6.50
CA PHE A 21 -7.41 14.53 -6.20
C PHE A 21 -6.58 14.52 -7.49
N LYS A 22 -5.64 15.47 -7.60
CA LYS A 22 -4.70 15.53 -8.73
C LYS A 22 -3.37 14.90 -8.32
N PRO A 23 -3.10 13.62 -8.67
CA PRO A 23 -1.88 12.93 -8.23
C PRO A 23 -0.64 13.58 -8.84
N ARG A 24 0.36 13.84 -8.00
CA ARG A 24 1.66 14.33 -8.46
C ARG A 24 2.38 13.21 -9.20
N GLN A 25 2.59 13.43 -10.48
CA GLN A 25 3.29 12.50 -11.36
C GLN A 25 4.74 12.94 -11.52
N ARG A 26 5.69 12.02 -11.32
CA ARG A 26 7.11 12.29 -11.60
C ARG A 26 7.35 12.09 -13.08
N TRP A 27 7.54 13.18 -13.83
CA TRP A 27 7.83 13.14 -15.26
C TRP A 27 9.04 12.27 -15.61
N TRP A 28 10.03 12.23 -14.71
CA TRP A 28 11.25 11.45 -14.85
C TRP A 28 11.14 9.96 -14.49
N ARG A 29 9.98 9.49 -14.04
CA ARG A 29 9.76 8.07 -13.69
C ARG A 29 10.08 7.09 -14.81
N ARG A 30 10.09 7.56 -16.07
CA ARG A 30 10.39 6.74 -17.26
C ARG A 30 11.86 6.34 -17.36
N TRP A 31 12.77 7.04 -16.66
CA TRP A 31 14.22 6.79 -16.71
C TRP A 31 14.74 6.09 -15.45
N VAL A 32 13.85 5.67 -14.56
CA VAL A 32 14.22 4.95 -13.34
C VAL A 32 13.38 3.68 -13.19
N LYS A 33 13.75 2.84 -12.23
CA LYS A 33 12.93 1.70 -11.85
C LYS A 33 11.56 2.17 -11.36
N ARG A 34 10.53 1.43 -11.74
CA ARG A 34 9.14 1.71 -11.37
C ARG A 34 8.56 0.52 -10.62
N SER A 35 7.72 0.84 -9.66
CA SER A 35 6.90 -0.12 -8.93
C SER A 35 5.48 0.41 -8.82
N ALA A 36 4.54 -0.50 -8.64
CA ALA A 36 3.16 -0.15 -8.39
C ALA A 36 2.60 -1.05 -7.30
N VAL A 37 1.74 -0.47 -6.47
CA VAL A 37 1.13 -1.17 -5.34
C VAL A 37 -0.38 -0.96 -5.33
N ALA A 38 -1.11 -1.94 -4.81
CA ALA A 38 -2.55 -1.91 -4.66
C ALA A 38 -2.92 -1.55 -3.20
N LEU A 39 -3.49 -0.36 -3.01
CA LEU A 39 -4.17 0.00 -1.78
C LEU A 39 -5.61 -0.51 -1.90
N ILE A 40 -5.86 -1.68 -1.32
CA ILE A 40 -7.14 -2.39 -1.46
C ILE A 40 -8.01 -2.08 -0.25
N MET A 41 -9.22 -1.60 -0.50
CA MET A 41 -10.21 -1.30 0.52
C MET A 41 -11.41 -2.23 0.39
N ARG A 42 -11.94 -2.67 1.53
CA ARG A 42 -13.26 -3.30 1.63
C ARG A 42 -14.13 -2.59 2.65
N GLU A 43 -15.43 -2.73 2.47
CA GLU A 43 -16.43 -2.28 3.44
C GLU A 43 -17.01 -3.52 4.13
N LEU A 44 -16.95 -3.55 5.46
CA LEU A 44 -17.42 -4.64 6.31
C LEU A 44 -18.11 -4.04 7.53
N ASN A 45 -19.39 -4.36 7.74
CA ASN A 45 -20.20 -3.86 8.87
C ASN A 45 -20.10 -2.33 9.05
N ASP A 46 -20.28 -1.57 7.97
CA ASP A 46 -20.18 -0.09 7.94
C ASP A 46 -18.79 0.47 8.33
N HIS A 47 -17.75 -0.36 8.28
CA HIS A 47 -16.36 0.03 8.48
C HIS A 47 -15.52 -0.23 7.24
N ILE A 48 -14.53 0.64 7.02
CA ILE A 48 -13.57 0.48 5.93
C ILE A 48 -12.32 -0.17 6.50
N GLU A 49 -11.85 -1.21 5.83
CA GLU A 49 -10.58 -1.85 6.13
C GLU A 49 -9.64 -1.77 4.93
N ILE A 50 -8.35 -1.67 5.21
CA ILE A 50 -7.27 -1.64 4.24
C ILE A 50 -6.48 -2.93 4.35
N LEU A 51 -6.24 -3.59 3.21
CA LEU A 51 -5.39 -4.77 3.17
C LEU A 51 -3.91 -4.37 3.19
N MET A 52 -3.16 -4.99 4.11
CA MET A 52 -1.71 -4.94 4.19
C MET A 52 -1.14 -6.35 4.16
N ILE A 53 0.09 -6.50 3.69
CA ILE A 53 0.86 -7.73 3.75
C ILE A 53 2.11 -7.55 4.59
N LYS A 54 2.52 -8.60 5.29
CA LYS A 54 3.85 -8.74 5.85
C LYS A 54 4.68 -9.57 4.87
N ARG A 55 5.74 -8.97 4.34
CA ARG A 55 6.67 -9.66 3.46
C ARG A 55 7.38 -10.79 4.21
N ALA A 56 7.57 -11.93 3.56
CA ALA A 56 8.36 -13.04 4.08
C ALA A 56 9.81 -12.62 4.31
N ASP A 57 10.46 -13.24 5.29
CA ASP A 57 11.88 -13.03 5.55
C ASP A 57 12.72 -13.72 4.48
N ARG A 58 13.50 -12.93 3.73
CA ARG A 58 14.39 -13.41 2.67
C ARG A 58 15.78 -12.84 2.86
N GLU A 59 16.79 -13.71 2.91
CA GLU A 59 18.16 -13.29 3.08
C GLU A 59 18.61 -12.41 1.89
N GLY A 60 19.19 -11.24 2.19
CA GLY A 60 19.66 -10.29 1.17
C GLY A 60 18.58 -9.37 0.57
N ASP A 61 17.29 -9.55 0.89
CA ASP A 61 16.25 -8.59 0.53
C ASP A 61 16.18 -7.46 1.58
N PRO A 62 16.41 -6.18 1.19
CA PRO A 62 16.34 -5.05 2.12
C PRO A 62 14.95 -4.78 2.69
N TRP A 63 13.91 -5.44 2.17
CA TRP A 63 12.51 -5.24 2.59
C TRP A 63 11.90 -6.48 3.26
N SER A 64 12.73 -7.45 3.63
CA SER A 64 12.32 -8.64 4.38
C SER A 64 11.60 -8.27 5.67
N GLY A 65 10.48 -8.94 5.95
CA GLY A 65 9.68 -8.73 7.16
C GLY A 65 8.88 -7.42 7.19
N HIS A 66 9.00 -6.55 6.19
CA HIS A 66 8.31 -5.26 6.20
C HIS A 66 6.81 -5.39 5.92
N MET A 67 6.02 -4.52 6.56
CA MET A 67 4.64 -4.27 6.18
C MET A 67 4.58 -3.48 4.87
N ALA A 68 3.71 -3.90 3.95
CA ALA A 68 3.55 -3.30 2.64
C ALA A 68 2.10 -3.40 2.14
N PHE A 69 1.81 -2.63 1.10
CA PHE A 69 0.70 -2.96 0.21
C PHE A 69 1.14 -4.06 -0.76
N PRO A 70 0.25 -4.95 -1.22
CA PRO A 70 0.54 -5.87 -2.31
C PRO A 70 1.03 -5.10 -3.54
N GLY A 71 2.03 -5.65 -4.22
CA GLY A 71 2.63 -4.98 -5.37
C GLY A 71 4.14 -5.14 -5.46
N GLY A 72 4.65 -4.85 -6.64
CA GLY A 72 6.04 -5.11 -6.96
C GLY A 72 6.58 -4.21 -8.05
N ARG A 73 7.58 -4.72 -8.76
CA ARG A 73 8.29 -3.99 -9.82
C ARG A 73 7.51 -4.09 -11.11
N MET A 74 7.59 -3.03 -11.91
CA MET A 74 7.04 -3.06 -13.26
C MET A 74 7.93 -3.92 -14.15
N ASP A 75 7.33 -4.95 -14.73
CA ASP A 75 7.99 -5.85 -15.67
C ASP A 75 7.99 -5.30 -17.09
N ARG A 76 8.87 -5.84 -17.94
CA ARG A 76 8.97 -5.40 -19.36
C ARG A 76 7.68 -5.59 -20.14
N GLY A 77 6.86 -6.58 -19.76
CA GLY A 77 5.57 -6.87 -20.38
C GLY A 77 4.41 -6.04 -19.83
N ASP A 78 4.58 -5.33 -18.72
CA ASP A 78 3.50 -4.56 -18.12
C ASP A 78 3.18 -3.31 -18.96
N VAL A 79 1.95 -3.23 -19.45
CA VAL A 79 1.49 -2.08 -20.27
C VAL A 79 1.36 -0.82 -19.42
N THR A 80 0.95 -0.96 -18.15
CA THR A 80 0.73 0.16 -17.24
C THR A 80 1.08 -0.22 -15.81
N GLY A 81 1.36 0.77 -14.96
CA GLY A 81 1.55 0.52 -13.53
C GLY A 81 0.28 -0.04 -12.84
N LEU A 82 -0.91 0.24 -13.38
CA LEU A 82 -2.14 -0.36 -12.87
C LEU A 82 -2.13 -1.87 -13.09
N ARG A 83 -1.71 -2.32 -14.28
CA ARG A 83 -1.56 -3.75 -14.60
C ARG A 83 -0.49 -4.41 -13.74
N THR A 84 0.63 -3.72 -13.49
CA THR A 84 1.65 -4.19 -12.53
C THR A 84 1.03 -4.44 -11.14
N ALA A 85 0.32 -3.46 -10.57
CA ALA A 85 -0.28 -3.62 -9.24
C ALA A 85 -1.27 -4.79 -9.19
N MET A 86 -2.06 -4.99 -10.25
CA MET A 86 -3.03 -6.09 -10.33
C MET A 86 -2.34 -7.45 -10.45
N ARG A 87 -1.36 -7.58 -11.35
CA ARG A 87 -0.59 -8.83 -11.55
C ARG A 87 0.10 -9.23 -10.26
N GLU A 88 0.81 -8.31 -9.62
CA GLU A 88 1.54 -8.58 -8.38
C GLU A 88 0.58 -8.96 -7.24
N THR A 89 -0.59 -8.31 -7.15
CA THR A 89 -1.61 -8.70 -6.16
C THR A 89 -2.11 -10.13 -6.40
N GLU A 90 -2.33 -10.52 -7.65
CA GLU A 90 -2.73 -11.87 -8.01
C GLU A 90 -1.63 -12.89 -7.65
N GLU A 91 -0.37 -12.59 -8.01
CA GLU A 91 0.77 -13.46 -7.73
C GLU A 91 1.05 -13.62 -6.23
N GLU A 92 1.03 -12.53 -5.45
CA GLU A 92 1.38 -12.51 -4.03
C GLU A 92 0.30 -13.10 -3.13
N ILE A 93 -0.98 -12.81 -3.42
CA ILE A 93 -2.10 -13.10 -2.50
C ILE A 93 -3.36 -13.68 -3.16
N GLY A 94 -3.32 -14.01 -4.45
CA GLY A 94 -4.41 -14.71 -5.15
C GLY A 94 -5.66 -13.86 -5.44
N ILE A 95 -5.60 -12.53 -5.28
CA ILE A 95 -6.76 -11.65 -5.51
C ILE A 95 -6.79 -11.11 -6.94
N TYR A 96 -7.80 -11.51 -7.70
CA TYR A 96 -8.11 -11.00 -9.04
C TYR A 96 -8.88 -9.67 -8.95
N LEU A 97 -8.16 -8.54 -8.93
CA LEU A 97 -8.75 -7.22 -8.70
C LEU A 97 -9.71 -6.72 -9.80
N ASP A 98 -9.64 -7.26 -11.01
CA ASP A 98 -10.60 -6.97 -12.09
C ASP A 98 -11.94 -7.70 -11.91
N LYS A 99 -11.95 -8.81 -11.18
CA LYS A 99 -13.15 -9.59 -10.86
C LYS A 99 -13.75 -9.20 -9.52
N ALA A 100 -12.90 -8.98 -8.52
CA ALA A 100 -13.33 -8.73 -7.15
C ALA A 100 -13.58 -7.26 -6.81
N GLY A 101 -13.09 -6.35 -7.65
CA GLY A 101 -13.06 -4.92 -7.37
C GLY A 101 -12.99 -4.06 -8.62
N HIS A 102 -12.66 -2.80 -8.42
CA HIS A 102 -12.22 -1.91 -9.48
C HIS A 102 -11.31 -0.82 -8.90
N CYS A 103 -10.45 -0.26 -9.75
CA CYS A 103 -9.61 0.87 -9.39
C CYS A 103 -10.47 2.15 -9.34
N ILE A 104 -10.44 2.86 -8.21
CA ILE A 104 -11.16 4.13 -8.00
C ILE A 104 -10.26 5.37 -8.10
N GLY A 105 -8.97 5.17 -8.37
CA GLY A 105 -8.02 6.26 -8.54
C GLY A 105 -6.58 5.86 -8.20
N ARG A 106 -5.70 6.85 -8.17
CA ARG A 106 -4.29 6.66 -7.77
C ARG A 106 -3.80 7.82 -6.92
N LEU A 107 -2.84 7.52 -6.06
CA LEU A 107 -2.16 8.52 -5.26
C LEU A 107 -0.97 9.14 -6.00
N SER A 108 -0.33 10.12 -5.36
CA SER A 108 0.90 10.73 -5.87
C SER A 108 2.04 9.71 -5.91
N ASP A 109 2.93 9.85 -6.89
CA ASP A 109 4.15 9.05 -6.99
C ASP A 109 5.03 9.27 -5.74
N ILE A 110 5.45 8.17 -5.12
CA ILE A 110 6.38 8.15 -3.98
C ILE A 110 7.76 7.73 -4.50
N VAL A 111 8.82 8.37 -4.01
CA VAL A 111 10.20 8.01 -4.36
C VAL A 111 10.78 7.17 -3.24
N SER A 112 11.24 5.96 -3.56
CA SER A 112 11.91 5.11 -2.59
C SER A 112 13.18 5.79 -2.08
N ARG A 113 13.45 5.72 -0.78
CA ARG A 113 14.77 6.14 -0.26
C ARG A 113 15.86 5.21 -0.85
N PRO A 114 16.97 5.75 -1.38
CA PRO A 114 18.07 4.92 -1.85
C PRO A 114 18.56 3.95 -0.76
N HIS A 115 18.49 2.66 -1.05
CA HIS A 115 19.14 1.64 -0.24
C HIS A 115 20.52 1.39 -0.87
N SER A 116 21.58 1.75 -0.15
CA SER A 116 22.99 1.47 -0.48
C SER A 116 23.38 1.73 -1.95
N GLY A 117 23.40 3.00 -2.38
CA GLY A 117 23.86 3.39 -3.72
C GLY A 117 22.94 3.03 -4.89
N ARG A 118 21.79 2.37 -4.65
CA ARG A 118 20.81 2.09 -5.70
C ARG A 118 20.09 3.36 -6.14
N GLN A 119 19.86 3.47 -7.46
CA GLN A 119 19.04 4.53 -8.04
C GLN A 119 17.64 4.55 -7.38
N PRO A 120 17.04 5.74 -7.21
CA PRO A 120 15.71 5.86 -6.67
C PRO A 120 14.69 5.15 -7.56
N MET A 121 13.72 4.51 -6.95
CA MET A 121 12.57 3.90 -7.61
C MET A 121 11.35 4.81 -7.41
N VAL A 122 10.50 4.89 -8.44
CA VAL A 122 9.19 5.55 -8.33
C VAL A 122 8.13 4.50 -8.08
N ILE A 123 7.41 4.65 -6.97
CA ILE A 123 6.31 3.78 -6.54
C ILE A 123 4.99 4.52 -6.80
N THR A 124 4.07 3.89 -7.51
CA THR A 124 2.73 4.41 -7.77
C THR A 124 1.68 3.59 -7.00
N PRO A 125 0.97 4.19 -6.03
CA PRO A 125 -0.16 3.53 -5.37
C PRO A 125 -1.45 3.69 -6.19
N TYR A 126 -2.12 2.58 -6.48
CA TYR A 126 -3.45 2.52 -7.07
C TYR A 126 -4.46 2.10 -6.01
N VAL A 127 -5.60 2.79 -5.94
CA VAL A 127 -6.62 2.57 -4.92
C VAL A 127 -7.72 1.70 -5.51
N PHE A 128 -8.01 0.58 -4.87
CA PHE A 128 -9.05 -0.36 -5.27
C PHE A 128 -10.16 -0.42 -4.24
N LYS A 129 -11.39 -0.48 -4.73
CA LYS A 129 -12.57 -0.83 -3.94
C LYS A 129 -13.00 -2.24 -4.29
N LEU A 130 -13.06 -3.14 -3.31
CA LEU A 130 -13.70 -4.43 -3.47
C LEU A 130 -15.23 -4.27 -3.44
N HIS A 131 -15.93 -5.05 -4.26
CA HIS A 131 -17.38 -5.13 -4.27
C HIS A 131 -17.90 -6.53 -3.89
N THR A 132 -16.99 -7.48 -3.65
CA THR A 132 -17.28 -8.82 -3.16
C THR A 132 -16.23 -9.23 -2.13
N ALA A 133 -16.58 -10.20 -1.29
CA ALA A 133 -15.63 -10.85 -0.40
C ALA A 133 -14.58 -11.63 -1.21
N VAL A 134 -13.38 -11.71 -0.67
CA VAL A 134 -12.22 -12.39 -1.26
C VAL A 134 -11.55 -13.27 -0.23
N SER A 135 -11.05 -14.41 -0.68
CA SER A 135 -10.13 -15.26 0.07
C SER A 135 -8.71 -14.87 -0.29
N ILE A 136 -7.82 -14.90 0.70
CA ILE A 136 -6.40 -14.62 0.51
C ILE A 136 -5.65 -15.94 0.42
N GLU A 137 -4.92 -16.13 -0.67
CA GLU A 137 -4.03 -17.27 -0.89
C GLU A 137 -2.61 -16.73 -1.06
N ALA A 138 -1.94 -16.52 0.08
CA ALA A 138 -0.60 -15.97 0.12
C ALA A 138 0.43 -16.96 -0.47
N ASN A 139 1.31 -16.47 -1.32
CA ASN A 139 2.45 -17.22 -1.80
C ASN A 139 3.67 -17.08 -0.86
N HIS A 140 4.79 -17.70 -1.22
CA HIS A 140 6.06 -17.65 -0.47
C HIS A 140 6.72 -16.25 -0.32
N GLU A 141 6.20 -15.20 -0.94
CA GLU A 141 6.63 -13.80 -0.76
C GLU A 141 5.96 -13.16 0.45
N VAL A 142 4.82 -13.69 0.88
CA VAL A 142 3.94 -13.10 1.89
C VAL A 142 3.86 -14.02 3.10
N ALA A 143 4.37 -13.56 4.24
CA ALA A 143 4.26 -14.28 5.49
C ALA A 143 2.86 -14.18 6.10
N GLU A 144 2.20 -13.02 5.91
CA GLU A 144 0.89 -12.75 6.49
C GLU A 144 0.17 -11.66 5.68
N ALA A 145 -1.16 -11.73 5.67
CA ALA A 145 -2.01 -10.67 5.13
C ALA A 145 -3.06 -10.29 6.17
N VAL A 146 -3.24 -8.98 6.37
CA VAL A 146 -4.05 -8.43 7.46
C VAL A 146 -4.95 -7.31 6.97
N TRP A 147 -6.21 -7.36 7.36
CA TRP A 147 -7.16 -6.27 7.19
C TRP A 147 -7.08 -5.34 8.39
N ILE A 148 -6.72 -4.08 8.15
CA ILE A 148 -6.58 -3.05 9.19
C ILE A 148 -7.71 -2.04 9.05
N PRO A 149 -8.51 -1.80 10.10
CA PRO A 149 -9.52 -0.75 10.09
C PRO A 149 -8.92 0.61 9.76
N LEU A 150 -9.52 1.33 8.81
CA LEU A 150 -9.09 2.69 8.48
C LEU A 150 -9.21 3.63 9.69
N SER A 151 -10.19 3.40 10.55
CA SER A 151 -10.37 4.14 11.81
C SER A 151 -9.14 4.01 12.73
N PHE A 152 -8.53 2.83 12.81
CA PHE A 152 -7.30 2.60 13.56
C PHE A 152 -6.14 3.42 13.00
N LEU A 153 -5.93 3.41 11.68
CA LEU A 153 -4.86 4.18 11.03
C LEU A 153 -5.08 5.70 11.16
N MET A 154 -6.33 6.14 11.18
CA MET A 154 -6.67 7.56 11.30
C MET A 154 -6.53 8.09 12.73
N ASP A 155 -6.69 7.26 13.75
CA ASP A 155 -6.59 7.67 15.15
C ASP A 155 -5.16 8.10 15.52
N PRO A 156 -4.94 9.38 15.89
CA PRO A 156 -3.63 9.84 16.35
C PRO A 156 -3.14 9.11 17.61
N LYS A 157 -4.02 8.51 18.42
CA LYS A 157 -3.62 7.75 19.62
C LYS A 157 -2.98 6.41 19.31
N GLN A 158 -3.24 5.86 18.11
CA GLN A 158 -2.63 4.60 17.65
C GLN A 158 -1.28 4.83 16.97
N ARG A 159 -0.86 6.10 16.84
CA ARG A 159 0.44 6.48 16.26
C ARG A 159 1.48 6.62 17.35
N GLU A 160 2.48 5.77 17.25
CA GLU A 160 3.66 5.79 18.11
C GLU A 160 4.89 6.20 17.31
N THR A 161 6.05 6.17 17.95
CA THR A 161 7.34 6.34 17.30
C THR A 161 8.21 5.11 17.53
N MET A 162 8.96 4.72 16.50
CA MET A 162 10.00 3.71 16.60
C MET A 162 11.37 4.32 16.28
N GLU A 163 12.42 3.77 16.89
CA GLU A 163 13.79 4.04 16.48
C GLU A 163 14.22 3.03 15.40
N LEU A 164 14.39 3.51 14.17
CA LEU A 164 15.00 2.74 13.11
C LEU A 164 16.52 2.99 13.11
N ARG A 165 17.31 1.95 13.35
CA ARG A 165 18.77 1.97 13.24
C ARG A 165 19.21 1.40 11.91
N ARG A 166 19.90 2.20 11.10
CA ARG A 166 20.50 1.79 9.83
C ARG A 166 21.99 2.14 9.83
N GLY A 167 22.82 1.15 10.17
CA GLY A 167 24.25 1.38 10.40
C GLY A 167 24.45 2.36 11.57
N LYS A 168 25.19 3.46 11.34
CA LYS A 168 25.42 4.51 12.34
C LYS A 168 24.26 5.53 12.44
N LEU A 169 23.30 5.50 11.53
CA LEU A 169 22.18 6.43 11.51
C LEU A 169 21.03 5.88 12.36
N ALA A 170 20.64 6.61 13.40
CA ALA A 170 19.39 6.39 14.12
C ALA A 170 18.36 7.42 13.65
N MET A 171 17.15 6.96 13.33
CA MET A 171 16.04 7.82 12.94
C MET A 171 14.80 7.47 13.74
N THR A 172 14.18 8.46 14.35
CA THR A 172 12.83 8.32 14.92
C THR A 172 11.80 8.44 13.80
N LEU A 173 10.98 7.41 13.61
CA LEU A 173 9.94 7.36 12.58
C LEU A 173 8.58 7.10 13.22
N PRO A 174 7.48 7.64 12.66
CA PRO A 174 6.14 7.27 13.11
C PRO A 174 5.86 5.80 12.78
N CYS A 175 5.16 5.11 13.67
CA CYS A 175 4.75 3.72 13.50
C CYS A 175 3.34 3.46 14.06
N TYR A 176 2.82 2.29 13.74
CA TYR A 176 1.60 1.73 14.28
C TYR A 176 1.91 0.32 14.80
N ASN A 177 1.29 -0.07 15.93
CA ASN A 177 1.36 -1.41 16.48
C ASN A 177 -0.05 -2.04 16.35
N TYR A 178 -0.22 -2.96 15.41
CA TYR A 178 -1.48 -3.64 15.13
C TYR A 178 -1.31 -5.15 15.28
#